data_AF-A0A8J5XYQ3-F1
#
_entry.id   AF-A0A8J5XYQ3-F1
#
_cell.length_a   1.000
_cell.length_b   1.000
_cell.length_c   1.000
_cell.angle_alpha   90.00
_cell.angle_beta   90.00
_cell.angle_gamma   90.00
#
_symmetry.space_group_name_H-M   'P 1'
#
loop_
_entity.id
_entity.type
_entity.pdbx_description
1 polymer ?
#
loop_
_entity_poly.entity_id
_entity_poly.type
_entity_poly.pdbx_seq_one_letter_code
_entity_poly.pdbx_strand_id
1 'polypeptide(L)'
;MKANVDALNIIQLGLALSDSQGNLPDFNTPFCYIWEFNFKNFDIHRDYCHKDSIDLLKRQGIDFLKNKYKRILSSDFGMMLSDLLFNYFRGLTWISFHSAYDFAVLLKILTQHLLSNNADSFIEQLTYYFGEKIFDIKHTFKFLGDSLHQRRRFK
;
A
#
# COMPACT_ATOMS: atom_id res chain seq x y z
N MET A 1 9.60 -9.44 7.89
CA MET A 1 8.84 -8.76 6.81
C MET A 1 8.65 -9.65 5.61
N LYS A 2 9.68 -9.98 4.81
CA LYS A 2 9.54 -10.80 3.59
C LYS A 2 8.74 -12.09 3.78
N ALA A 3 9.14 -12.95 4.72
CA ALA A 3 8.44 -14.22 4.98
C ALA A 3 6.94 -14.01 5.28
N ASN A 4 6.60 -12.94 6.01
CA ASN A 4 5.20 -12.61 6.28
C ASN A 4 4.49 -12.13 5.01
N VAL A 5 5.08 -11.21 4.25
CA VAL A 5 4.47 -10.70 3.00
C VAL A 5 4.25 -11.83 2.00
N ASP A 6 5.21 -12.73 1.87
CA ASP A 6 5.11 -13.89 0.99
C ASP A 6 4.01 -14.85 1.42
N ALA A 7 3.86 -15.09 2.73
CA ALA A 7 2.86 -16.02 3.28
C ALA A 7 1.44 -15.44 3.36
N LEU A 8 1.29 -14.12 3.45
CA LEU A 8 0.01 -13.46 3.68
C LEU A 8 -0.68 -13.06 2.36
N ASN A 9 -2.00 -13.05 2.41
CA ASN A 9 -2.87 -12.53 1.36
C ASN A 9 -3.44 -11.17 1.77
N ILE A 10 -3.45 -10.23 0.84
CA ILE A 10 -4.08 -8.92 1.03
C ILE A 10 -5.59 -9.08 1.16
N ILE A 11 -6.19 -8.30 2.06
CA ILE A 11 -7.65 -8.28 2.30
C ILE A 11 -8.24 -6.98 1.74
N GLN A 12 -7.59 -5.85 2.03
CA GLN A 12 -8.02 -4.52 1.63
C GLN A 12 -6.83 -3.61 1.29
N LEU A 13 -7.07 -2.62 0.43
CA LEU A 13 -6.15 -1.54 0.09
C LEU A 13 -6.92 -0.23 -0.01
N GLY A 14 -6.54 0.76 0.80
CA GLY A 14 -7.00 2.14 0.64
C GLY A 14 -6.08 2.91 -0.31
N LEU A 15 -6.65 3.67 -1.24
CA LEU A 15 -5.93 4.57 -2.14
C LEU A 15 -6.64 5.91 -2.23
N ALA A 16 -5.88 7.00 -2.08
CA ALA A 16 -6.34 8.35 -2.33
C ALA A 16 -5.43 9.00 -3.38
N LEU A 17 -6.03 9.74 -4.30
CA LEU A 17 -5.33 10.57 -5.27
C LEU A 17 -5.58 12.02 -4.90
N SER A 18 -4.56 12.87 -5.03
CA SER A 18 -4.73 14.31 -4.87
C SER A 18 -3.81 15.06 -5.83
N ASP A 19 -4.16 16.31 -6.11
CA ASP A 19 -3.21 17.25 -6.69
C ASP A 19 -2.17 17.72 -5.65
N SER A 20 -1.27 18.62 -6.06
CA SER A 20 -0.22 19.16 -5.18
C SER A 20 -0.72 20.07 -4.07
N GLN A 21 -1.98 20.52 -4.13
CA GLN A 21 -2.64 21.31 -3.08
C GLN A 21 -3.47 20.43 -2.13
N GLY A 22 -3.54 19.12 -2.39
CA GLY A 22 -4.31 18.18 -1.59
C GLY A 22 -5.78 18.08 -1.99
N ASN A 23 -6.18 18.63 -3.14
CA ASN A 23 -7.56 18.47 -3.62
C ASN A 23 -7.77 17.04 -4.12
N LEU A 24 -8.84 16.41 -3.65
CA LEU A 24 -9.26 15.08 -4.08
C LEU A 24 -10.03 15.16 -5.40
N PRO A 25 -10.03 14.09 -6.21
CA PRO A 25 -10.86 14.04 -7.41
C PRO A 25 -12.33 14.12 -7.05
N ASP A 26 -13.07 14.96 -7.79
CA ASP A 26 -14.50 15.17 -7.62
C ASP A 26 -15.35 14.69 -8.81
N PHE A 27 -14.71 14.39 -9.94
CA PHE A 27 -15.33 13.99 -11.20
C PHE A 27 -16.50 14.89 -11.65
N ASN A 28 -16.43 16.19 -11.35
CA ASN A 28 -17.52 17.16 -11.56
C ASN A 28 -18.81 16.83 -10.78
N THR A 29 -18.67 16.21 -9.61
CA THR A 29 -19.75 15.94 -8.66
C THR A 29 -19.55 16.78 -7.39
N PRO A 30 -20.56 16.92 -6.50
CA PRO A 30 -20.37 17.62 -5.23
C PRO A 30 -19.60 16.78 -4.17
N PHE A 31 -19.04 15.63 -4.55
CA PHE A 31 -18.36 14.71 -3.65
C PHE A 31 -16.89 14.52 -4.04
N CYS A 32 -16.05 14.31 -3.04
CA CYS A 32 -14.67 13.88 -3.22
C CYS A 32 -14.56 12.38 -3.08
N TYR A 33 -13.64 11.76 -3.82
CA TYR A 33 -13.51 10.32 -3.86
C TYR A 33 -12.16 9.83 -3.33
N ILE A 34 -12.26 8.78 -2.53
CA ILE A 34 -11.16 7.89 -2.14
C ILE A 34 -11.62 6.46 -2.40
N TRP A 35 -10.68 5.55 -2.64
CA TRP A 35 -11.00 4.18 -3.01
C TRP A 35 -10.56 3.20 -1.94
N GLU A 36 -11.42 2.22 -1.67
CA GLU A 36 -11.08 1.03 -0.91
C GLU A 36 -11.28 -0.20 -1.79
N PHE A 37 -10.17 -0.81 -2.20
CA PHE A 37 -10.18 -2.07 -2.90
C PHE A 37 -10.24 -3.20 -1.89
N ASN A 38 -11.20 -4.10 -2.09
CA ASN A 38 -11.38 -5.30 -1.29
C ASN A 38 -11.00 -6.49 -2.17
N PHE A 39 -10.30 -7.48 -1.62
CA PHE A 39 -9.75 -8.61 -2.37
C PHE A 39 -10.36 -9.95 -1.93
N LYS A 40 -10.47 -10.88 -2.87
CA LYS A 40 -10.98 -12.24 -2.61
C LYS A 40 -9.91 -13.30 -2.38
N ASN A 41 -8.63 -12.93 -2.43
CA ASN A 41 -7.50 -13.85 -2.28
C ASN A 41 -7.43 -14.50 -0.88
N PHE A 42 -7.90 -13.78 0.15
CA PHE A 42 -7.86 -14.27 1.52
C PHE A 42 -9.03 -15.23 1.83
N ASP A 43 -8.70 -16.41 2.35
CA ASP A 43 -9.66 -17.39 2.88
C ASP A 43 -9.40 -17.64 4.37
N ILE A 44 -10.36 -17.25 5.21
CA ILE A 44 -10.29 -17.37 6.67
C ILE A 44 -10.11 -18.82 7.17
N HIS A 45 -10.47 -19.83 6.37
CA HIS A 45 -10.37 -21.23 6.76
C HIS A 45 -9.04 -21.89 6.33
N ARG A 46 -8.30 -21.25 5.41
CA ARG A 46 -7.09 -21.81 4.80
C ARG A 46 -5.85 -20.99 5.10
N ASP A 47 -5.97 -19.67 5.10
CA ASP A 47 -4.83 -18.78 5.13
C ASP A 47 -4.39 -18.47 6.57
N TYR A 48 -3.06 -18.34 6.73
CA TYR A 48 -2.49 -17.91 7.99
C TYR A 48 -2.92 -16.48 8.32
N CYS A 49 -3.42 -16.27 9.53
CA CYS A 49 -3.82 -14.95 9.99
C CYS A 49 -3.70 -14.85 11.52
N HIS A 50 -3.49 -13.62 12.00
CA HIS A 50 -3.58 -13.33 13.43
C HIS A 50 -5.04 -13.14 13.81
N LYS A 51 -5.50 -13.90 14.83
CA LYS A 51 -6.88 -13.86 15.29
C LYS A 51 -7.34 -12.45 15.66
N ASP A 52 -6.50 -11.69 16.37
CA ASP A 52 -6.81 -10.32 16.77
C ASP A 52 -7.02 -9.40 15.57
N SER A 53 -6.24 -9.58 14.49
CA SER A 53 -6.42 -8.85 13.23
C SER A 53 -7.74 -9.21 12.56
N ILE A 54 -8.11 -10.49 12.54
CA ILE A 54 -9.40 -10.92 11.98
C ILE A 54 -10.58 -10.39 12.79
N ASP A 55 -10.51 -10.43 14.11
CA ASP A 55 -11.57 -9.94 14.98
C ASP A 55 -11.73 -8.42 14.86
N LEU A 56 -10.63 -7.67 14.72
CA LEU A 56 -10.66 -6.24 14.41
C LEU A 56 -11.37 -5.97 13.08
N LEU A 57 -10.98 -6.68 12.02
CA LEU A 57 -11.54 -6.51 10.68
C LEU A 57 -13.04 -6.86 10.63
N LYS A 58 -13.47 -7.90 11.35
CA LYS A 58 -14.91 -8.23 11.51
C LYS A 58 -15.67 -7.10 12.21
N ARG A 59 -15.10 -6.49 13.25
CA ARG A 59 -15.71 -5.35 13.96
C ARG A 59 -15.81 -4.10 13.07
N GLN A 60 -14.90 -3.95 12.11
CA GLN A 60 -14.95 -2.91 11.08
C GLN A 60 -15.93 -3.21 9.94
N GLY A 61 -16.66 -4.32 10.01
CA GLY A 61 -17.71 -4.67 9.05
C GLY A 61 -17.24 -5.51 7.86
N ILE A 62 -16.02 -6.06 7.89
CA ILE A 62 -15.56 -6.97 6.84
C ILE A 62 -16.26 -8.32 6.95
N ASP A 63 -16.97 -8.68 5.88
CA ASP A 63 -17.52 -10.00 5.67
C ASP A 63 -16.59 -10.81 4.75
N PHE A 64 -15.76 -11.65 5.37
CA PHE A 64 -14.78 -12.50 4.66
C PHE A 64 -15.43 -13.53 3.73
N LEU A 65 -16.60 -14.06 4.09
CA LEU A 65 -17.31 -15.05 3.27
C LEU A 65 -17.87 -14.39 2.02
N LYS A 66 -18.47 -13.21 2.18
CA LYS A 66 -18.94 -12.40 1.05
C LYS A 66 -17.78 -11.91 0.18
N ASN A 67 -16.64 -11.60 0.78
CA ASN A 67 -15.47 -11.12 0.05
C ASN A 67 -14.97 -12.15 -0.98
N LYS A 68 -14.99 -13.44 -0.62
CA LYS A 68 -14.57 -14.54 -1.51
C LYS A 68 -15.28 -14.56 -2.88
N TYR A 69 -16.54 -14.11 -2.94
CA TYR A 69 -17.35 -14.18 -4.16
C TYR A 69 -17.54 -12.85 -4.89
N LYS A 70 -17.51 -11.71 -4.18
CA LYS A 70 -17.89 -10.39 -4.74
C LYS A 70 -16.73 -9.45 -5.01
N ARG A 71 -15.50 -9.83 -4.67
CA ARG A 71 -14.34 -8.92 -4.66
C ARG A 71 -13.34 -9.26 -5.76
N ILE A 72 -12.40 -8.34 -6.00
CA ILE A 72 -11.44 -8.44 -7.11
C ILE A 72 -10.28 -9.38 -6.75
N LEU A 73 -9.64 -9.96 -7.77
CA LEU A 73 -8.36 -10.64 -7.58
C LEU A 73 -7.25 -9.60 -7.46
N SER A 74 -6.30 -9.84 -6.56
CA SER A 74 -5.10 -9.02 -6.46
C SER A 74 -4.28 -9.04 -7.74
N SER A 75 -4.27 -10.15 -8.49
CA SER A 75 -3.59 -10.25 -9.80
C SER A 75 -4.16 -9.28 -10.83
N ASP A 76 -5.49 -9.21 -10.91
CA ASP A 76 -6.18 -8.35 -11.87
C ASP A 76 -5.93 -6.88 -11.52
N PHE A 77 -5.99 -6.55 -10.22
CA PHE A 77 -5.62 -5.23 -9.72
C PHE A 77 -4.16 -4.88 -10.04
N GLY A 78 -3.22 -5.82 -9.83
CA GLY A 78 -1.80 -5.62 -10.12
C GLY A 78 -1.56 -5.32 -11.59
N MET A 79 -2.23 -6.04 -12.50
CA MET A 79 -2.15 -5.79 -13.93
C MET A 79 -2.67 -4.39 -14.30
N MET A 80 -3.83 -4.00 -13.77
CA MET A 80 -4.39 -2.65 -13.98
C MET A 80 -3.48 -1.56 -13.42
N LEU A 81 -2.97 -1.73 -12.20
CA LEU A 81 -2.10 -0.75 -11.57
C LEU A 81 -0.78 -0.60 -12.35
N SER A 82 -0.19 -1.72 -12.81
CA SER A 82 1.02 -1.68 -13.63
C SER A 82 0.81 -0.86 -14.90
N ASP A 83 -0.29 -1.08 -15.61
CA ASP A 83 -0.64 -0.32 -16.82
C ASP A 83 -0.78 1.18 -16.52
N LEU A 84 -1.49 1.52 -15.44
CA LEU A 84 -1.65 2.89 -14.97
C LEU A 84 -0.31 3.58 -14.68
N LEU A 85 0.62 2.89 -13.99
CA LEU A 85 1.90 3.46 -13.59
C LEU A 85 2.83 3.73 -14.79
N PHE A 86 2.90 2.80 -15.75
CA PHE A 86 3.84 2.94 -16.87
C PHE A 86 3.30 3.83 -18.00
N ASN A 87 1.98 3.81 -18.24
CA ASN A 87 1.39 4.46 -19.40
C ASN A 87 0.72 5.80 -19.09
N TYR A 88 0.17 5.99 -17.89
CA TYR A 88 -0.68 7.15 -17.59
C TYR A 88 -0.11 8.07 -16.51
N PHE A 89 0.53 7.51 -15.49
CA PHE A 89 0.94 8.27 -14.31
C PHE A 89 2.45 8.35 -14.15
N ARG A 90 3.09 9.16 -15.00
CA ARG A 90 4.52 9.48 -14.85
C ARG A 90 4.73 10.56 -13.80
N GLY A 91 5.66 10.32 -12.88
CA GLY A 91 6.10 11.32 -11.91
C GLY A 91 5.20 11.50 -10.69
N LEU A 92 4.41 10.49 -10.33
CA LEU A 92 3.65 10.46 -9.08
C LEU A 92 4.55 10.66 -7.86
N THR A 93 3.95 11.25 -6.82
CA THR A 93 4.51 11.27 -5.48
C THR A 93 3.69 10.35 -4.60
N TRP A 94 4.33 9.34 -4.02
CA TRP A 94 3.70 8.43 -3.10
C TRP A 94 3.82 8.93 -1.66
N ILE A 95 2.69 9.02 -0.97
CA ILE A 95 2.62 9.40 0.43
C ILE A 95 2.06 8.22 1.21
N SER A 96 2.68 7.91 2.34
CA SER A 96 2.36 6.73 3.12
C SER A 96 2.69 6.94 4.60
N PHE A 97 2.27 6.02 5.47
CA PHE A 97 2.54 6.11 6.90
C PHE A 97 2.94 4.74 7.45
N HIS A 98 4.22 4.59 7.83
CA HIS A 98 4.78 3.32 8.31
C HIS A 98 4.66 2.15 7.33
N SER A 99 5.02 2.40 6.08
CA SER A 99 4.52 1.68 4.90
C SER A 99 5.46 0.63 4.31
N ALA A 100 6.54 0.29 5.01
CA ALA A 100 7.48 -0.73 4.52
C ALA A 100 6.77 -2.05 4.17
N TYR A 101 5.78 -2.46 4.96
CA TYR A 101 4.94 -3.63 4.66
C TYR A 101 3.98 -3.37 3.49
N ASP A 102 3.39 -2.19 3.39
CA ASP A 102 2.41 -1.84 2.35
C ASP A 102 3.04 -1.90 0.96
N PHE A 103 4.19 -1.25 0.77
CA PHE A 103 4.91 -1.30 -0.51
C PHE A 103 5.43 -2.69 -0.84
N ALA A 104 5.86 -3.47 0.16
CA ALA A 104 6.25 -4.85 -0.07
C ALA A 104 5.06 -5.70 -0.56
N VAL A 105 3.87 -5.53 0.03
CA VAL A 105 2.65 -6.21 -0.43
C VAL A 105 2.27 -5.76 -1.84
N LEU A 106 2.28 -4.45 -2.13
CA LEU A 106 1.97 -3.93 -3.47
C LEU A 106 2.98 -4.40 -4.51
N LEU A 107 4.27 -4.48 -4.18
CA LEU A 107 5.29 -5.01 -5.08
C LEU A 107 5.08 -6.49 -5.38
N LYS A 108 4.75 -7.31 -4.38
CA LYS A 108 4.32 -8.70 -4.58
C LYS A 108 3.11 -8.80 -5.53
N ILE A 109 2.14 -7.89 -5.39
CA ILE A 109 0.97 -7.83 -6.27
C ILE A 109 1.33 -7.38 -7.69
N LEU A 110 2.24 -6.43 -7.87
CA LEU A 110 2.65 -5.98 -9.20
C LEU A 110 3.47 -7.05 -9.93
N THR A 111 4.39 -7.70 -9.20
CA THR A 111 5.30 -8.70 -9.77
C THR A 111 4.71 -10.08 -9.90
N GLN A 112 3.65 -10.41 -9.15
CA GLN A 112 3.10 -11.78 -9.04
C GLN A 112 4.15 -12.83 -8.60
N HIS A 113 5.22 -12.39 -7.94
CA HIS A 113 6.30 -13.24 -7.46
C HIS A 113 6.55 -13.04 -5.97
N LEU A 114 7.24 -14.01 -5.35
CA LEU A 114 7.79 -13.82 -4.01
C LEU A 114 8.79 -12.66 -4.03
N LEU A 115 8.88 -11.93 -2.93
CA LEU A 115 9.81 -10.81 -2.84
C LEU A 115 11.26 -11.25 -3.05
N SER A 116 12.13 -10.36 -3.51
CA SER A 116 13.55 -10.66 -3.65
C SER A 116 14.19 -11.05 -2.31
N ASN A 117 15.10 -12.03 -2.33
CA ASN A 117 15.90 -12.41 -1.15
C ASN A 117 16.99 -11.38 -0.83
N ASN A 118 17.35 -10.55 -1.80
CA ASN A 118 18.36 -9.52 -1.67
C ASN A 118 17.68 -8.14 -1.50
N ALA A 119 18.16 -7.37 -0.53
CA ALA A 119 17.58 -6.07 -0.21
C ALA A 119 17.79 -5.02 -1.31
N ASP A 120 18.95 -5.02 -1.98
CA ASP A 120 19.26 -4.10 -3.08
C ASP A 120 18.33 -4.37 -4.26
N SER A 121 18.15 -5.64 -4.63
CA SER A 121 17.22 -6.07 -5.66
C SER A 121 15.77 -5.72 -5.32
N PHE A 122 15.36 -5.81 -4.05
CA PHE A 122 14.05 -5.33 -3.60
C PHE A 122 13.91 -3.82 -3.78
N ILE A 123 14.93 -3.04 -3.42
CA ILE A 123 14.92 -1.58 -3.60
C ILE A 123 14.91 -1.20 -5.08
N GLU A 124 15.66 -1.89 -5.93
CA GLU A 124 15.65 -1.68 -7.39
C GLU A 124 14.26 -1.91 -7.97
N GLN A 125 13.60 -3.00 -7.59
CA GLN A 125 12.22 -3.28 -8.01
C GLN A 125 11.24 -2.22 -7.50
N LEU A 126 11.38 -1.81 -6.24
CA LEU A 126 10.53 -0.79 -5.64
C LEU A 126 10.69 0.56 -6.37
N THR A 127 11.93 0.98 -6.66
CA THR A 127 12.23 2.18 -7.45
C THR A 127 11.72 2.06 -8.88
N TYR A 128 11.79 0.88 -9.51
CA TYR A 128 11.27 0.65 -10.86
C TYR A 128 9.75 0.87 -10.98
N TYR A 129 8.98 0.36 -10.02
CA TYR A 129 7.51 0.48 -10.05
C TYR A 129 6.99 1.80 -9.46
N PHE A 130 7.61 2.31 -8.38
CA PHE A 130 7.07 3.43 -7.60
C PHE A 130 7.88 4.73 -7.75
N GLY A 131 9.05 4.66 -8.38
CA GLY A 131 9.97 5.80 -8.52
C GLY A 131 10.63 6.21 -7.21
N GLU A 132 11.33 7.35 -7.24
CA GLU A 132 12.11 7.85 -6.11
C GLU A 132 11.30 8.74 -5.15
N LYS A 133 10.12 9.19 -5.56
CA LYS A 133 9.29 10.15 -4.80
C LYS A 133 8.36 9.43 -3.84
N ILE A 134 8.92 8.71 -2.87
CA ILE A 134 8.16 8.01 -1.83
C ILE A 134 8.44 8.65 -0.48
N PHE A 135 7.38 9.16 0.16
CA PHE A 135 7.44 9.79 1.47
C PHE A 135 6.67 8.95 2.48
N ASP A 136 7.40 8.40 3.47
CA ASP A 136 6.79 7.83 4.66
C ASP A 136 6.75 8.90 5.75
N ILE A 137 5.55 9.39 6.02
CA ILE A 137 5.27 10.47 6.96
C ILE A 137 5.91 10.20 8.34
N LYS A 138 5.85 8.95 8.83
CA LYS A 138 6.40 8.59 10.15
C LYS A 138 7.93 8.76 10.17
N HIS A 139 8.59 8.36 9.09
CA HIS A 139 10.04 8.52 8.96
C HIS A 139 10.42 9.98 8.70
N THR A 140 9.69 10.71 7.85
CA THR A 140 9.92 12.13 7.59
C THR A 140 9.86 12.95 8.89
N PHE A 141 8.85 12.75 9.73
CA PHE A 141 8.74 13.45 11.01
C PHE A 141 9.87 13.09 11.99
N LYS A 142 10.34 11.84 12.00
CA LYS A 142 11.47 11.43 12.83
C LYS A 142 12.77 12.14 12.41
N PHE A 143 13.08 12.18 11.12
CA PHE A 143 14.26 12.88 10.60
C PHE A 143 14.17 14.41 10.81
N LEU A 144 12.99 15.01 10.64
CA LEU A 144 12.78 16.44 10.92
C LEU A 144 12.88 16.75 12.43
N GLY A 145 12.34 15.88 13.29
CA GLY A 145 12.50 16.00 14.75
C GLY A 145 13.96 15.91 15.19
N ASP A 146 14.69 14.93 14.68
CA ASP A 146 16.11 14.71 15.00
C ASP A 146 17.00 15.87 14.52
N SER A 147 16.73 16.43 13.33
CA SER A 147 17.45 17.60 12.81
C SER A 147 17.14 18.90 13.57
N LEU A 148 15.92 19.07 14.08
CA LEU A 148 15.56 20.18 14.97
C LEU A 148 16.21 20.06 16.36
N HIS A 149 16.36 18.84 16.88
CA HIS A 149 17.08 18.59 18.14
C HIS A 149 18.59 18.81 17.99
N GLN A 150 19.19 18.47 16.85
CA GLN A 150 20.60 18.77 16.58
C GLN A 150 20.84 20.29 16.48
N ARG A 151 19.95 21.06 15.84
CA ARG A 151 20.06 22.54 15.78
C ARG A 151 19.91 23.24 17.13
N ARG A 152 19.22 22.63 18.11
CA ARG A 152 19.08 23.17 19.47
C ARG A 152 20.27 22.86 20.40
N ARG A 153 21.18 21.95 20.01
CA ARG A 153 22.41 21.66 20.77
C ARG A 153 23.61 22.54 20.38
N PHE A 154 23.47 23.37 19.34
CA PHE A 154 24.48 24.32 18.87
C PHE A 154 24.05 25.79 19.01
N LYS A 155 23.16 26.08 19.96
CA LYS A 155 22.85 27.44 20.41
C LYS A 155 23.07 27.57 21.90
#